data_AF-A0ABD1V9Q9-F1
#
_entry.id   AF-A0ABD1V9Q9-F1
#
_cell.length_a   1.000
_cell.length_b   1.000
_cell.length_c   1.000
_cell.angle_alpha   90.00
_cell.angle_beta   90.00
_cell.angle_gamma   90.00
#
_symmetry.space_group_name_H-M   'P 1'
#
loop_
_entity.id
_entity.type
_entity.pdbx_description
1 polymer ?
#
loop_
_entity_poly.entity_id
_entity_poly.type
_entity_poly.pdbx_seq_one_letter_code
_entity_poly.pdbx_strand_id
1 'polypeptide(L)'
;MAYPLDKIILKGEWDYLVDIFELSFTGAEVTPSIYPRFVRNRVYKLEDIEDEAKRRKLAGIFSYITHLIKFKDKHSMDGVVAAKHHKFPSILSQKFSSLFATSNDSRIPDEKKKLLISYVLVLTMFADEFKSDPSDIAEDLRMTPVALRPHYEYLGCKFKRDNQVLVATLPVPLEFQTIKRKRRS
;
A
#
# COMPACT_ATOMS: atom_id res chain seq x y z
N MET A 1 -17.50 -10.99 3.85
CA MET A 1 -16.57 -9.89 4.17
C MET A 1 -15.55 -9.77 3.04
N ALA A 2 -15.55 -8.67 2.31
CA ALA A 2 -14.45 -8.26 1.43
C ALA A 2 -13.74 -7.13 2.19
N TYR A 3 -12.44 -7.11 2.46
CA TYR A 3 -11.29 -7.79 1.88
C TYR A 3 -10.59 -8.67 2.93
N PRO A 4 -10.18 -9.90 2.63
CA PRO A 4 -9.29 -10.62 3.53
C PRO A 4 -7.89 -10.05 3.34
N LEU A 5 -7.45 -9.21 4.27
CA LEU A 5 -6.05 -8.83 4.41
C LEU A 5 -5.14 -10.08 4.36
N ASP A 6 -5.64 -11.22 4.82
CA ASP A 6 -5.00 -12.54 4.76
C ASP A 6 -4.75 -13.07 3.34
N LYS A 7 -5.43 -12.55 2.31
CA LYS A 7 -5.12 -12.84 0.89
C LYS A 7 -4.02 -11.92 0.36
N ILE A 8 -3.77 -10.79 1.01
CA ILE A 8 -2.70 -9.85 0.65
C ILE A 8 -1.43 -10.20 1.42
N ILE A 9 -1.53 -10.38 2.74
CA ILE A 9 -0.44 -10.73 3.65
C ILE A 9 -0.80 -12.09 4.30
N LEU A 10 -0.11 -13.13 3.86
CA LEU A 10 -0.27 -14.50 4.35
C LEU A 10 0.18 -14.60 5.80
N LYS A 11 -0.38 -15.57 6.53
CA LYS A 11 -0.14 -15.74 7.97
C LYS A 11 1.35 -15.76 8.37
N GLY A 12 2.20 -16.45 7.60
CA GLY A 12 3.64 -16.54 7.87
C GLY A 12 4.48 -15.33 7.44
N GLU A 13 3.91 -14.37 6.71
CA GLU A 13 4.62 -13.13 6.34
C GLU A 13 4.66 -12.13 7.49
N TRP A 14 3.68 -12.16 8.40
CA TRP A 14 3.56 -11.21 9.50
C TRP A 14 4.77 -11.20 10.45
N ASP A 15 5.44 -12.33 10.63
CA ASP A 15 6.62 -12.45 11.48
C ASP A 15 7.83 -11.66 10.93
N TYR A 16 7.79 -11.29 9.65
CA TYR A 16 8.83 -10.50 8.98
C TYR A 16 8.46 -9.01 8.82
N LEU A 17 7.33 -8.58 9.37
CA LEU A 17 6.78 -7.21 9.25
C LEU A 17 6.78 -6.49 10.60
N VAL A 18 7.90 -6.61 11.33
CA VAL A 18 8.02 -6.13 12.72
C VAL A 18 8.86 -4.86 12.85
N ASP A 19 9.53 -4.41 11.79
CA ASP A 19 10.45 -3.26 11.80
C ASP A 19 9.82 -1.99 12.38
N ILE A 20 8.64 -1.57 11.88
CA ILE A 20 7.96 -0.37 12.38
C ILE A 20 7.43 -0.58 13.80
N PHE A 21 7.02 -1.79 14.14
CA PHE A 21 6.56 -2.11 15.51
C PHE A 21 7.71 -2.00 16.51
N GLU A 22 8.89 -2.51 16.17
CA GLU A 22 10.11 -2.40 16.97
C GLU A 22 10.59 -0.95 17.08
N LEU A 23 10.52 -0.17 16.00
CA LEU A 23 10.81 1.27 16.04
C LEU A 23 9.89 2.00 17.02
N SER A 24 8.59 1.68 17.04
CA SER A 24 7.65 2.29 17.97
C SER A 24 7.97 1.99 19.45
N PHE A 25 8.62 0.85 19.74
CA PHE A 25 9.04 0.50 21.10
C PHE A 25 10.39 1.13 21.48
N THR A 26 11.31 1.23 20.52
CA THR A 26 12.66 1.76 20.75
C THR A 26 12.74 3.28 20.66
N GLY A 27 11.67 3.96 20.21
CA GLY A 27 11.64 5.41 20.02
C GLY A 27 12.50 5.89 18.84
N ALA A 28 12.93 4.97 17.98
CA ALA A 28 13.75 5.29 16.82
C ALA A 28 12.92 5.88 15.67
N GLU A 29 13.48 6.85 14.95
CA GLU A 29 12.74 7.64 13.96
C GLU A 29 12.47 6.92 12.64
N VAL A 30 11.27 7.15 12.11
CA VAL A 30 10.86 6.73 10.76
C VAL A 30 11.39 7.73 9.72
N THR A 31 12.58 7.46 9.20
CA THR A 31 13.30 8.41 8.32
C THR A 31 12.78 8.44 6.87
N PRO A 32 12.86 9.59 6.16
CA PRO A 32 12.40 9.73 4.78
C PRO A 32 13.16 8.88 3.74
N SER A 33 14.39 8.49 4.03
CA SER A 33 15.21 7.67 3.13
C SER A 33 14.72 6.21 3.09
N ILE A 34 14.16 5.73 4.19
CA ILE A 34 13.70 4.35 4.35
C ILE A 34 12.20 4.26 4.09
N TYR A 35 11.41 5.15 4.68
CA TYR A 35 9.97 4.99 4.73
C TYR A 35 9.20 5.97 3.81
N PRO A 36 8.16 5.48 3.11
CA PRO A 36 7.28 6.30 2.29
C PRO A 36 6.62 7.42 3.10
N ARG A 37 6.28 8.53 2.43
CA ARG A 37 5.57 9.67 3.01
C ARG A 37 4.25 9.25 3.66
N PHE A 38 3.48 8.37 3.00
CA PHE A 38 2.24 7.83 3.53
C PHE A 38 2.42 7.23 4.93
N VAL A 39 3.47 6.41 5.10
CA VAL A 39 3.79 5.74 6.37
C VAL A 39 4.24 6.74 7.43
N ARG A 40 5.18 7.63 7.07
CA ARG A 40 5.69 8.66 7.99
C ARG A 40 4.58 9.54 8.55
N ASN A 41 3.62 9.93 7.71
CA ASN A 41 2.50 10.77 8.11
C ASN A 41 1.42 10.02 8.91
N ARG A 42 1.57 8.71 9.18
CA ARG A 42 0.56 7.90 9.86
C ARG A 42 1.11 7.02 10.98
N VAL A 43 2.43 6.98 11.15
CA VAL A 43 3.06 6.14 12.19
C VAL A 43 2.62 6.56 13.60
N TYR A 44 2.33 7.86 13.82
CA TYR A 44 1.83 8.36 15.10
C TYR A 44 0.54 7.64 15.56
N LYS A 45 -0.28 7.14 14.62
CA LYS A 45 -1.50 6.38 14.94
C LYS A 45 -1.21 5.13 15.77
N LEU A 46 0.01 4.62 15.75
CA LEU A 46 0.41 3.46 16.57
C LEU A 46 0.47 3.79 18.06
N GLU A 47 0.71 5.06 18.42
CA GLU A 47 0.79 5.53 19.81
C GLU A 47 -0.60 5.55 20.46
N ASP A 48 -1.64 5.81 19.67
CA ASP A 48 -3.03 5.90 20.13
C ASP A 48 -3.72 4.52 20.26
N ILE A 49 -3.05 3.43 19.87
CA ILE A 49 -3.64 2.07 19.89
C ILE A 49 -3.21 1.33 21.15
N GLU A 50 -4.15 1.14 22.08
CA GLU A 50 -3.95 0.36 23.31
C GLU A 50 -3.80 -1.15 23.05
N ASP A 51 -4.56 -1.68 22.09
CA ASP A 51 -4.56 -3.10 21.74
C ASP A 51 -3.28 -3.45 20.96
N GLU A 52 -2.37 -4.17 21.61
CA GLU A 52 -1.09 -4.55 21.02
C GLU A 52 -1.24 -5.33 19.70
N ALA A 53 -2.25 -6.20 19.59
CA ALA A 53 -2.47 -6.99 18.38
C ALA A 53 -2.92 -6.09 17.21
N LYS A 54 -3.80 -5.11 17.47
CA LYS A 54 -4.19 -4.11 16.47
C LYS A 54 -3.01 -3.22 16.09
N ARG A 55 -2.22 -2.79 17.07
CA ARG A 55 -1.02 -1.97 16.85
C ARG A 55 0.00 -2.71 16.00
N ARG A 56 0.32 -3.95 16.34
CA ARG A 56 1.21 -4.84 15.58
C ARG A 56 0.71 -5.06 14.16
N LYS A 57 -0.60 -5.26 14.00
CA LYS A 57 -1.23 -5.40 12.68
C LYS A 57 -1.08 -4.13 11.83
N LEU A 58 -1.34 -2.95 12.39
CA LEU A 58 -1.19 -1.69 11.66
C LEU A 58 0.28 -1.41 11.30
N ALA A 59 1.20 -1.62 12.24
CA ALA A 59 2.64 -1.52 11.97
C ALA A 59 3.08 -2.48 10.86
N GLY A 60 2.59 -3.72 10.87
CA GLY A 60 2.87 -4.68 9.81
C GLY A 60 2.30 -4.28 8.45
N ILE A 61 1.12 -3.64 8.41
CA ILE A 61 0.58 -3.04 7.17
C ILE A 61 1.52 -1.95 6.65
N PHE A 62 1.99 -1.04 7.51
CA PHE A 62 2.93 0.02 7.10
C PHE A 62 4.26 -0.54 6.58
N SER A 63 4.77 -1.60 7.22
CA SER A 63 5.95 -2.33 6.79
C SER A 63 5.76 -2.92 5.39
N TYR A 64 4.62 -3.59 5.17
CA TYR A 64 4.30 -4.19 3.88
C TYR A 64 4.15 -3.15 2.76
N ILE A 65 3.50 -2.01 3.04
CA ILE A 65 3.38 -0.88 2.10
C ILE A 65 4.78 -0.39 1.70
N THR A 66 5.68 -0.22 2.68
CA THR A 66 7.07 0.17 2.45
C THR A 66 7.76 -0.81 1.50
N HIS A 67 7.65 -2.11 1.76
CA HIS A 67 8.24 -3.13 0.92
C HIS A 67 7.67 -3.13 -0.51
N LEU A 68 6.35 -3.01 -0.70
CA LEU A 68 5.76 -2.95 -2.04
C LEU A 68 6.24 -1.73 -2.85
N ILE A 69 6.32 -0.56 -2.21
CA ILE A 69 6.77 0.67 -2.86
C ILE A 69 8.25 0.57 -3.23
N LYS A 70 9.09 0.09 -2.32
CA LYS A 70 10.52 -0.14 -2.59
C LYS A 70 10.74 -1.18 -3.68
N PHE A 71 9.91 -2.23 -3.73
CA PHE A 71 9.97 -3.23 -4.79
C PHE A 71 9.65 -2.59 -6.15
N LYS A 72 8.55 -1.83 -6.26
CA LYS A 72 8.21 -1.07 -7.47
C LYS A 72 9.35 -0.16 -7.90
N ASP A 73 9.94 0.58 -6.97
CA ASP A 73 10.99 1.56 -7.26
C ASP A 73 12.31 0.92 -7.70
N LYS A 74 12.64 -0.25 -7.16
CA LYS A 74 13.79 -1.06 -7.58
C LYS A 74 13.67 -1.54 -9.04
N HIS A 75 12.44 -1.79 -9.48
CA HIS A 75 12.12 -2.26 -10.83
C HIS A 75 11.64 -1.13 -11.78
N SER A 76 11.86 0.13 -11.40
CA SER A 76 11.60 1.31 -12.24
C SER A 76 12.84 1.70 -13.04
N MET A 77 12.64 2.29 -14.22
CA MET A 77 13.71 2.77 -15.12
C MET A 77 14.68 3.74 -14.45
N ASP A 78 14.19 4.58 -13.54
CA ASP A 78 15.01 5.57 -12.84
C ASP A 78 15.76 5.00 -11.63
N GLY A 79 15.63 3.68 -11.37
CA GLY A 79 16.34 2.92 -10.34
C GLY A 79 16.66 3.71 -9.08
N VAL A 80 15.66 3.93 -8.22
CA VAL A 80 15.81 4.79 -7.04
C VAL A 80 16.94 4.24 -6.16
N VAL A 81 18.00 5.03 -5.93
CA VAL A 81 19.20 4.60 -5.17
C VAL A 81 18.81 4.07 -3.79
N ALA A 82 17.86 4.74 -3.13
CA ALA A 82 17.33 4.32 -1.83
C ALA A 82 16.59 2.96 -1.85
N ALA A 83 16.09 2.51 -3.01
CA ALA A 83 15.46 1.21 -3.17
C ALA A 83 16.48 0.09 -3.49
N LYS A 84 17.65 0.43 -4.05
CA LYS A 84 18.70 -0.55 -4.38
C LYS A 84 19.29 -1.24 -3.14
N HIS A 85 19.39 -0.51 -2.03
CA HIS A 85 19.93 -1.01 -0.77
C HIS A 85 18.85 -1.47 0.22
N HIS A 86 17.58 -1.45 -0.18
CA HIS A 86 16.50 -1.91 0.68
C HIS A 86 16.63 -3.41 0.97
N LYS A 87 16.67 -3.78 2.24
CA LYS A 87 16.74 -5.18 2.68
C LYS A 87 15.32 -5.76 2.69
N PHE A 88 15.02 -6.60 1.71
CA PHE A 88 13.77 -7.35 1.68
C PHE A 88 13.91 -8.64 2.51
N PRO A 89 12.94 -8.95 3.39
CA PRO A 89 12.78 -10.32 3.88
C PRO A 89 12.67 -11.28 2.69
N SER A 90 13.36 -12.42 2.77
CA SER A 90 13.46 -13.38 1.64
C SER A 90 12.10 -13.85 1.16
N ILE A 91 11.18 -14.14 2.09
CA ILE A 91 9.81 -14.56 1.79
C ILE A 91 9.03 -13.52 0.97
N LEU A 92 9.19 -12.24 1.30
CA LEU A 92 8.53 -11.14 0.59
C LEU A 92 9.16 -10.92 -0.78
N SER A 93 10.48 -10.97 -0.87
CA SER A 93 11.21 -10.86 -2.13
C SER A 93 10.78 -11.94 -3.12
N GLN A 94 10.69 -13.20 -2.66
CA GLN A 94 10.24 -14.34 -3.45
C GLN A 94 8.79 -14.16 -3.91
N LYS A 95 7.88 -13.80 -2.99
CA LYS A 95 6.47 -13.58 -3.33
C LYS A 95 6.28 -12.42 -4.32
N PHE A 96 6.92 -11.28 -4.09
CA PHE A 96 6.81 -10.13 -4.98
C PHE A 96 7.36 -10.44 -6.36
N SER A 97 8.47 -11.16 -6.44
CA SER A 97 9.02 -11.62 -7.72
C SER A 97 8.04 -12.56 -8.42
N SER A 98 7.43 -13.51 -7.71
CA SER A 98 6.42 -14.43 -8.27
C SER A 98 5.16 -13.72 -8.75
N LEU A 99 4.69 -12.70 -8.00
CA LEU A 99 3.45 -12.00 -8.32
C LEU A 99 3.64 -10.93 -9.40
N PHE A 100 4.73 -10.17 -9.33
CA PHE A 100 4.89 -8.91 -10.06
C PHE A 100 6.04 -8.91 -11.06
N ALA A 101 7.06 -9.75 -10.90
CA ALA A 101 8.17 -9.82 -11.85
C ALA A 101 7.92 -10.89 -12.92
N THR A 102 8.65 -10.75 -14.03
CA THR A 102 8.82 -11.78 -15.06
C THR A 102 10.23 -12.34 -14.94
N SER A 103 10.41 -13.63 -15.23
CA SER A 103 11.65 -14.38 -14.97
C SER A 103 12.92 -13.78 -15.59
N ASN A 104 12.80 -12.90 -16.59
CA ASN A 104 13.93 -12.39 -17.38
C ASN A 104 13.99 -10.85 -17.47
N ASP A 105 13.07 -10.11 -16.85
CA ASP A 105 12.95 -8.66 -17.07
C ASP A 105 13.23 -7.88 -15.79
N SER A 106 14.10 -6.87 -15.88
CA SER A 106 14.36 -5.95 -14.77
C SER A 106 13.16 -5.04 -14.47
N ARG A 107 12.23 -4.91 -15.42
CA ARG A 107 11.05 -4.04 -15.36
C ARG A 107 9.79 -4.84 -15.10
N ILE A 108 8.93 -4.33 -14.21
CA ILE A 108 7.60 -4.89 -13.96
C ILE A 108 6.70 -4.63 -15.19
N PRO A 109 6.03 -5.66 -15.76
CA PRO A 109 5.05 -5.47 -16.83
C PRO A 109 3.88 -4.58 -16.39
N ASP A 110 3.31 -3.80 -17.31
CA ASP A 110 2.30 -2.79 -16.96
C ASP A 110 1.06 -3.37 -16.24
N GLU A 111 0.61 -4.58 -16.62
CA GLU A 111 -0.50 -5.26 -15.93
C GLU A 111 -0.15 -5.61 -14.48
N LYS A 112 1.06 -6.13 -14.26
CA LYS A 112 1.58 -6.46 -12.93
C LYS A 112 1.82 -5.22 -12.09
N LYS A 113 2.21 -4.10 -12.72
CA LYS A 113 2.33 -2.80 -12.07
C LYS A 113 0.98 -2.30 -11.58
N LYS A 114 -0.08 -2.42 -12.39
CA LYS A 114 -1.46 -2.10 -11.97
C LYS A 114 -1.92 -2.95 -10.79
N LEU A 115 -1.57 -4.24 -10.79
CA LEU A 115 -1.85 -5.14 -9.67
C LEU A 115 -1.11 -4.72 -8.38
N LEU A 116 0.19 -4.41 -8.48
CA LEU A 116 0.98 -3.91 -7.35
C LEU A 116 0.38 -2.63 -6.77
N ILE A 117 0.03 -1.66 -7.63
CA ILE A 117 -0.65 -0.42 -7.20
C ILE A 117 -1.95 -0.77 -6.49
N SER A 118 -2.73 -1.71 -7.01
CA SER A 118 -3.99 -2.14 -6.37
C SER A 118 -3.76 -2.71 -4.96
N TYR A 119 -2.71 -3.50 -4.76
CA TYR A 119 -2.33 -4.02 -3.44
C TYR A 119 -1.98 -2.89 -2.48
N VAL A 120 -1.15 -1.95 -2.93
CA VAL A 120 -0.77 -0.77 -2.15
C VAL A 120 -2.02 0.03 -1.75
N LEU A 121 -2.92 0.32 -2.69
CA LEU A 121 -4.13 1.09 -2.41
C LEU A 121 -5.07 0.38 -1.44
N VAL A 122 -5.25 -0.95 -1.53
CA VAL A 122 -6.08 -1.66 -0.56
C VAL A 122 -5.46 -1.58 0.85
N LEU A 123 -4.14 -1.73 0.97
CA LEU A 123 -3.44 -1.63 2.25
C LEU A 123 -3.52 -0.21 2.85
N THR A 124 -3.41 0.84 2.03
CA THR A 124 -3.58 2.21 2.51
C THR A 124 -5.01 2.48 2.97
N MET A 125 -6.01 1.91 2.29
CA MET A 125 -7.40 1.96 2.74
C MET A 125 -7.58 1.25 4.09
N PHE A 126 -6.92 0.12 4.33
CA PHE A 126 -6.95 -0.52 5.65
C PHE A 126 -6.31 0.34 6.74
N ALA A 127 -5.19 0.99 6.45
CA ALA A 127 -4.49 1.84 7.40
C ALA A 127 -5.24 3.15 7.74
N ASP A 128 -6.10 3.60 6.83
CA ASP A 128 -6.91 4.82 6.98
C ASP A 128 -8.41 4.52 7.19
N GLU A 129 -8.75 3.33 7.72
CA GLU A 129 -10.14 2.97 8.06
C GLU A 129 -11.13 3.19 6.90
N PHE A 130 -10.70 2.85 5.69
CA PHE A 130 -11.44 2.97 4.44
C PHE A 130 -11.78 4.40 4.00
N LYS A 131 -11.07 5.40 4.54
CA LYS A 131 -11.18 6.82 4.17
C LYS A 131 -9.78 7.45 4.10
N SER A 132 -9.20 7.53 2.89
CA SER A 132 -7.80 7.94 2.71
C SER A 132 -7.65 9.13 1.75
N ASP A 133 -6.79 10.09 2.12
CA ASP A 133 -6.30 11.13 1.20
C ASP A 133 -5.24 10.52 0.26
N PRO A 134 -5.46 10.54 -1.07
CA PRO A 134 -4.53 9.94 -2.03
C PRO A 134 -3.21 10.70 -2.19
N SER A 135 -3.06 11.90 -1.63
CA SER A 135 -1.93 12.80 -1.92
C SER A 135 -0.57 12.19 -1.54
N ASP A 136 -0.45 11.68 -0.31
CA ASP A 136 0.81 11.07 0.16
C ASP A 136 1.17 9.83 -0.67
N ILE A 137 0.19 8.97 -0.95
CA ILE A 137 0.46 7.73 -1.67
C ILE A 137 0.69 7.97 -3.18
N ALA A 138 0.09 9.01 -3.75
CA ALA A 138 0.37 9.43 -5.12
C ALA A 138 1.84 9.83 -5.27
N GLU A 139 2.37 10.61 -4.31
CA GLU A 139 3.78 10.98 -4.28
C GLU A 139 4.69 9.75 -4.15
N ASP A 140 4.39 8.85 -3.20
CA ASP A 140 5.19 7.64 -3.00
C ASP A 140 5.16 6.70 -4.21
N LEU A 141 4.04 6.62 -4.92
CA LEU A 141 3.92 5.85 -6.16
C LEU A 141 4.52 6.57 -7.37
N ARG A 142 4.94 7.84 -7.23
CA ARG A 142 5.39 8.72 -8.32
C ARG A 142 4.33 8.86 -9.41
N MET A 143 3.09 9.06 -8.98
CA MET A 143 1.92 9.25 -9.84
C MET A 143 1.23 10.56 -9.48
N THR A 144 0.53 11.15 -10.44
CA THR A 144 -0.37 12.26 -10.11
C THR A 144 -1.63 11.72 -9.44
N PRO A 145 -2.29 12.48 -8.54
CA PRO A 145 -3.58 12.08 -7.98
C PRO A 145 -4.63 11.75 -9.06
N VAL A 146 -4.57 12.44 -10.20
CA VAL A 146 -5.43 12.20 -11.36
C VAL A 146 -5.17 10.82 -11.98
N ALA A 147 -3.91 10.42 -12.12
CA ALA A 147 -3.56 9.09 -12.65
C ALA A 147 -3.87 7.96 -11.67
N LEU A 148 -3.92 8.25 -10.36
CA LEU A 148 -4.23 7.27 -9.33
C LEU A 148 -5.74 7.00 -9.20
N ARG A 149 -6.57 7.99 -9.56
CA ARG A 149 -8.03 7.92 -9.46
C ARG A 149 -8.66 6.68 -10.14
N PRO A 150 -8.30 6.30 -11.39
CA PRO A 150 -8.85 5.09 -12.01
C PRO A 150 -8.54 3.80 -11.24
N HIS A 151 -7.42 3.75 -10.52
CA HIS A 151 -7.07 2.59 -9.69
C HIS A 151 -7.98 2.49 -8.46
N TYR A 152 -8.25 3.61 -7.80
CA TYR A 152 -9.23 3.67 -6.72
C TYR A 152 -10.64 3.31 -7.20
N GLU A 153 -11.07 3.85 -8.34
CA GLU A 153 -12.39 3.54 -8.92
C GLU A 153 -12.51 2.05 -9.29
N TYR A 154 -11.45 1.44 -9.84
CA TYR A 154 -11.38 -0.01 -10.11
C TYR A 154 -11.55 -0.86 -8.84
N LEU A 155 -11.03 -0.37 -7.70
CA LEU A 155 -11.21 -1.00 -6.39
C LEU A 155 -12.61 -0.76 -5.79
N GLY A 156 -13.47 0.03 -6.43
CA GLY A 156 -14.81 0.36 -5.95
C GLY A 156 -14.85 1.58 -5.02
N CYS A 157 -13.75 2.34 -4.92
CA CYS A 157 -13.72 3.56 -4.12
C CYS A 157 -14.54 4.68 -4.78
N LYS A 158 -15.16 5.51 -3.94
CA LYS A 158 -15.85 6.74 -4.29
C LYS A 158 -15.06 7.93 -3.76
N PHE A 159 -14.96 8.99 -4.54
CA PHE A 159 -14.30 10.22 -4.09
C PHE A 159 -15.33 11.20 -3.54
N LYS A 160 -15.06 11.75 -2.36
CA LYS A 160 -15.85 12.82 -1.74
C LYS A 160 -14.94 13.99 -1.38
N ARG A 161 -15.46 15.21 -1.46
CA ARG A 161 -14.76 16.37 -0.91
C ARG A 161 -15.04 16.45 0.59
N ASP A 162 -13.98 16.51 1.37
CA ASP A 162 -14.02 16.71 2.82
C ASP A 162 -13.12 17.90 3.15
N ASN A 163 -13.69 19.00 3.64
CA ASN A 163 -12.98 20.25 3.97
C ASN A 163 -11.92 20.65 2.93
N GLN A 164 -12.32 20.67 1.65
CA GLN A 164 -11.52 21.00 0.45
C GLN A 164 -10.55 19.91 -0.05
N VAL A 165 -10.32 18.84 0.71
CA VAL A 165 -9.50 17.69 0.29
C VAL A 165 -10.36 16.65 -0.41
N LEU A 166 -9.86 16.07 -1.51
CA LEU A 166 -10.53 14.99 -2.20
C LEU A 166 -10.14 13.65 -1.58
N VAL A 167 -11.05 13.02 -0.85
CA VAL A 167 -10.80 11.80 -0.09
C VAL A 167 -11.39 10.59 -0.83
N ALA A 168 -10.59 9.53 -0.96
CA ALA A 168 -11.07 8.24 -1.44
C ALA A 168 -11.75 7.48 -0.30
N THR A 169 -12.97 7.01 -0.54
CA THR A 169 -13.78 6.26 0.43
C THR A 169 -14.20 4.94 -0.18
N LEU A 170 -14.09 3.85 0.58
CA LEU A 170 -14.56 2.54 0.15
C LEU A 170 -15.80 2.20 0.98
N PRO A 171 -17.01 2.11 0.38
CA PRO A 171 -18.22 1.84 1.15
C PRO A 171 -18.14 0.45 1.80
N VAL A 172 -18.45 0.39 3.09
CA VAL A 172 -18.52 -0.85 3.87
C VAL A 172 -19.99 -1.05 4.32
N PRO A 173 -20.59 -2.26 4.13
CA PRO A 173 -20.00 -3.43 3.48
C PRO A 173 -19.87 -3.25 1.97
N LEU A 174 -18.83 -3.86 1.37
CA LEU A 174 -18.54 -3.72 -0.05
C LEU A 174 -19.72 -4.14 -0.93
N GLU A 175 -20.29 -3.18 -1.64
CA GLU A 175 -21.13 -3.43 -2.80
C GLU A 175 -20.22 -3.55 -4.03
N PHE A 176 -19.91 -4.79 -4.44
CA PHE A 176 -19.32 -5.01 -5.75
C PHE A 176 -20.31 -4.50 -6.80
N GLN A 177 -19.99 -3.39 -7.45
CA GLN A 177 -20.81 -2.92 -8.57
C GLN A 177 -20.70 -3.97 -9.69
N THR A 178 -21.75 -4.77 -9.86
CA THR A 178 -21.96 -5.54 -11.08
C THR A 178 -21.87 -4.55 -12.23
N ILE A 179 -20.84 -4.73 -13.08
CA ILE A 179 -20.56 -3.91 -14.24
C ILE A 179 -21.86 -3.70 -15.02
N LYS A 180 -22.50 -2.54 -14.86
CA LYS A 180 -23.64 -2.17 -15.69
C LYS A 180 -23.05 -1.87 -17.06
N ARG A 181 -23.08 -2.88 -17.93
CA ARG A 181 -22.81 -2.75 -19.37
C ARG A 181 -23.54 -1.52 -19.88
N LYS A 182 -22.80 -0.45 -20.18
CA LYS A 182 -23.34 0.77 -20.76
C LYS A 182 -23.95 0.39 -22.11
N ARG A 183 -25.28 0.35 -22.22
CA ARG A 183 -25.96 0.28 -23.53
C ARG A 183 -25.60 1.56 -24.27
N ARG A 184 -24.84 1.43 -25.37
CA ARG A 184 -24.71 2.49 -26.37
C ARG A 184 -26.10 2.62 -27.01
N SER A 185 -26.73 3.77 -26.80
CA SER A 185 -27.76 4.29 -27.71
C SER A 185 -27.08 4.88 -28.94
#